data_AF-A0A973B213-F1
#
_entry.id   AF-A0A973B213-F1
#
_cell.length_a   1.000
_cell.length_b   1.000
_cell.length_c   1.000
_cell.angle_alpha   90.00
_cell.angle_beta   90.00
_cell.angle_gamma   90.00
#
_symmetry.space_group_name_H-M   'P 1'
#
loop_
_entity.id
_entity.type
_entity.pdbx_description
1 polymer ?
#
loop_
_entity_poly.entity_id
_entity_poly.type
_entity_poly.pdbx_seq_one_letter_code
_entity_poly.pdbx_strand_id
1 'polypeptide(L)'
;VREALIALDQEGLIRTLPRRGAYVERVQREDIADHYQLFGTVAGLAAARAVARLDDEGLARLEVVQEAMGRSDSPQEQERLNFEFHRIINTACGSRRISSLLKMLTRSLPMHYFEFVPEWPEQALHQHADIIEAFRRRDPAGAQRAMEQHLFASARHAVAALERLNFFEDAPPPNP
;
A
#
# COMPACT_ATOMS: atom_id res chain seq x y z
N VAL A 1 5.65 -5.81 27.52
CA VAL A 1 4.36 -5.09 27.43
C VAL A 1 4.54 -3.60 27.18
N ARG A 2 5.30 -2.84 28.00
CA ARG A 2 5.52 -1.39 27.80
C ARG A 2 6.13 -1.02 26.44
N GLU A 3 7.13 -1.75 25.96
CA GLU A 3 7.73 -1.46 24.65
C GLU A 3 6.84 -1.85 23.46
N ALA A 4 6.03 -2.91 23.60
CA ALA A 4 5.05 -3.27 22.58
C ALA A 4 3.95 -2.18 22.45
N LEU A 5 3.53 -1.59 23.57
CA LEU A 5 2.59 -0.47 23.56
C LEU A 5 3.21 0.81 22.98
N ILE A 6 4.49 1.09 23.22
CA ILE A 6 5.19 2.23 22.60
C ILE A 6 5.35 2.03 21.09
N ALA A 7 5.61 0.81 20.63
CA ALA A 7 5.67 0.50 19.19
C ALA A 7 4.31 0.70 18.52
N LEU A 8 3.23 0.22 19.15
CA LEU A 8 1.87 0.42 18.66
C LEU A 8 1.45 1.90 18.68
N ASP A 9 1.92 2.69 19.66
CA ASP A 9 1.67 4.14 19.76
C ASP A 9 2.41 4.91 18.67
N GLN A 10 3.65 4.50 18.36
CA GLN A 10 4.45 5.04 17.26
C GLN A 10 3.91 4.66 15.87
N GLU A 11 3.21 3.53 15.78
CA GLU A 11 2.51 3.06 14.57
C GLU A 11 1.10 3.67 14.42
N GLY A 12 0.65 4.50 15.38
CA GLY A 12 -0.67 5.13 15.38
C GLY A 12 -1.83 4.17 15.70
N LEU A 13 -1.52 2.94 16.15
CA LEU A 13 -2.49 1.90 16.43
C LEU A 13 -3.08 2.00 17.84
N ILE A 14 -2.40 2.71 18.75
CA ILE A 14 -2.91 3.05 20.08
C ILE A 14 -2.53 4.49 20.43
N ARG A 15 -3.22 5.08 21.40
CA ARG A 15 -2.86 6.40 21.94
C ARG A 15 -2.66 6.31 23.45
N THR A 16 -1.42 6.52 23.90
CA THR A 16 -1.08 6.48 25.32
C THR A 16 -1.31 7.84 25.98
N LEU A 17 -2.46 8.01 26.65
CA LEU A 17 -2.73 9.19 27.47
C LEU A 17 -2.03 9.07 28.84
N PRO A 18 -1.23 10.07 29.26
CA PRO A 18 -0.59 10.05 30.58
C PRO A 18 -1.64 9.91 31.69
N ARG A 19 -1.45 8.93 32.58
CA ARG A 19 -2.27 8.63 33.79
C ARG A 19 -3.61 7.92 33.61
N ARG A 20 -3.99 7.40 32.41
CA ARG A 20 -5.23 6.62 32.25
C ARG A 20 -5.10 5.21 31.62
N GLY A 21 -3.89 4.72 31.40
CA GLY A 21 -3.68 3.42 30.72
C GLY A 21 -3.69 3.56 29.19
N ALA A 22 -3.26 2.53 28.48
CA ALA A 22 -3.24 2.49 27.03
C ALA A 22 -4.63 2.16 26.50
N TYR A 23 -5.21 3.04 25.68
CA TYR A 23 -6.43 2.77 24.93
C TYR A 23 -6.04 2.53 23.46
N VAL A 24 -6.59 1.47 22.86
CA VAL A 24 -6.54 1.27 21.42
C VAL A 24 -7.52 2.26 20.81
N GLU A 25 -7.03 3.25 20.08
CA GLU A 25 -7.89 4.17 19.32
C GLU A 25 -8.49 3.36 18.16
N ARG A 26 -9.81 3.40 17.98
CA ARG A 26 -10.47 2.62 16.93
C ARG A 26 -10.18 3.26 15.58
N VAL A 27 -9.65 2.46 14.66
CA VAL A 27 -9.40 2.82 13.26
C VAL A 27 -10.71 3.29 12.61
N GLN A 28 -10.72 4.54 12.16
CA GLN A 28 -11.78 5.15 11.37
C GLN A 28 -11.54 4.92 9.87
N ARG A 29 -12.55 5.22 9.06
CA ARG A 29 -12.43 5.16 7.59
C ARG A 29 -11.38 6.16 7.09
N GLU A 30 -11.36 7.33 7.72
CA GLU A 30 -10.44 8.42 7.44
C GLU A 30 -9.00 8.00 7.73
N ASP A 31 -8.75 7.24 8.81
CA ASP A 31 -7.40 6.74 9.12
C ASP A 31 -6.86 5.83 8.00
N ILE A 32 -7.74 5.02 7.40
CA ILE A 32 -7.37 4.16 6.26
C ILE A 32 -7.07 5.02 5.03
N ALA A 33 -7.93 5.99 4.73
CA ALA A 33 -7.74 6.90 3.61
C ALA A 33 -6.43 7.69 3.73
N ASP A 34 -6.16 8.26 4.90
CA ASP A 34 -4.95 9.02 5.21
C ASP A 34 -3.70 8.12 5.10
N HIS A 35 -3.80 6.88 5.60
CA HIS A 35 -2.72 5.91 5.49
C HIS A 35 -2.35 5.61 4.02
N TYR A 36 -3.33 5.26 3.19
CA TYR A 36 -3.09 5.00 1.77
C TYR A 36 -2.68 6.27 1.01
N GLN A 37 -3.12 7.45 1.43
CA GLN A 37 -2.68 8.71 0.84
C GLN A 37 -1.19 8.98 1.13
N LEU A 38 -0.76 8.78 2.38
CA LEU A 38 0.65 8.89 2.77
C LEU A 38 1.48 7.82 2.05
N PHE A 39 1.01 6.58 2.03
CA PHE A 39 1.70 5.48 1.35
C PHE A 39 1.83 5.73 -0.15
N GLY A 40 0.75 6.12 -0.81
CA GLY A 40 0.74 6.49 -2.21
C GLY A 40 1.69 7.63 -2.54
N THR A 41 1.73 8.68 -1.70
CA THR A 41 2.65 9.81 -1.88
C THR A 41 4.12 9.37 -1.81
N VAL A 42 4.48 8.56 -0.81
CA VAL A 42 5.86 8.08 -0.65
C VAL A 42 6.24 7.08 -1.76
N ALA A 43 5.32 6.21 -2.16
CA ALA A 43 5.52 5.24 -3.23
C ALA A 43 5.61 5.93 -4.60
N GLY A 44 4.81 6.96 -4.84
CA GLY A 44 4.89 7.80 -6.04
C GLY A 44 6.25 8.48 -6.18
N LEU A 45 6.77 9.05 -5.09
CA LEU A 45 8.14 9.58 -5.06
C LEU A 45 9.18 8.48 -5.35
N ALA A 46 8.99 7.27 -4.84
CA ALA A 46 9.87 6.14 -5.13
C ALA A 46 9.83 5.77 -6.62
N ALA A 47 8.64 5.71 -7.21
CA ALA A 47 8.42 5.42 -8.62
C ALA A 47 9.09 6.46 -9.52
N ALA A 48 8.86 7.75 -9.29
CA ALA A 48 9.54 8.83 -10.03
C ALA A 48 11.06 8.70 -10.01
N ARG A 49 11.65 8.43 -8.84
CA ARG A 49 13.09 8.23 -8.71
C ARG A 49 13.59 6.97 -9.41
N ALA A 50 12.78 5.92 -9.40
CA ALA A 50 13.12 4.65 -10.04
C ALA A 50 13.15 4.77 -11.56
N VAL A 51 12.36 5.65 -12.19
CA VAL A 51 12.37 5.84 -13.66
C VAL A 51 13.77 6.12 -14.22
N ALA A 52 14.58 6.91 -13.51
CA ALA A 52 15.93 7.27 -13.93
C ALA A 52 17.00 6.20 -13.61
N ARG A 53 16.63 5.14 -12.88
CA ARG A 53 17.58 4.18 -12.28
C ARG A 53 17.28 2.72 -12.64
N LEU A 54 16.04 2.42 -12.99
CA LEU A 54 15.63 1.11 -13.48
C LEU A 54 16.15 0.96 -14.91
N ASP A 55 17.01 -0.02 -15.13
CA ASP A 55 17.49 -0.39 -16.46
C ASP A 55 16.43 -1.18 -17.24
N ASP A 56 16.73 -1.49 -18.50
CA ASP A 56 15.82 -2.23 -19.38
C ASP A 56 15.58 -3.66 -18.86
N GLU A 57 16.55 -4.26 -18.17
CA GLU A 57 16.36 -5.54 -17.48
C GLU A 57 15.34 -5.41 -16.34
N GLY A 58 15.41 -4.35 -15.55
CA GLY A 58 14.43 -4.05 -14.51
C GLY A 58 13.03 -3.80 -15.06
N LEU A 59 12.91 -3.12 -16.20
CA LEU A 59 11.62 -2.93 -16.88
C LEU A 59 11.06 -4.27 -17.38
N ALA A 60 11.89 -5.10 -18.01
CA ALA A 60 11.47 -6.44 -18.45
C ALA A 60 11.01 -7.31 -17.27
N ARG A 61 11.66 -7.22 -16.11
CA ARG A 61 11.21 -7.91 -14.89
C ARG A 61 9.83 -7.43 -14.41
N LEU A 62 9.53 -6.13 -14.49
CA LEU A 62 8.19 -5.62 -14.16
C LEU A 62 7.12 -6.21 -15.09
N GLU A 63 7.40 -6.26 -16.40
CA GLU A 63 6.50 -6.83 -17.39
C GLU A 63 6.26 -8.33 -17.16
N VAL A 64 7.31 -9.09 -16.86
CA VAL A 64 7.21 -10.53 -16.54
C VAL A 64 6.38 -10.77 -15.28
N VAL A 65 6.60 -10.00 -14.22
CA VAL A 65 5.85 -10.14 -12.96
C VAL A 65 4.38 -9.79 -13.17
N GLN A 66 4.10 -8.72 -13.91
CA GLN A 66 2.76 -8.29 -14.28
C GLN A 66 2.01 -9.37 -15.10
N GLU A 67 2.68 -9.94 -16.10
CA GLU A 67 2.10 -10.99 -16.94
C GLU A 67 1.83 -12.28 -16.14
N ALA A 68 2.76 -12.67 -15.27
CA ALA A 68 2.57 -13.80 -14.36
C ALA A 68 1.39 -13.57 -13.41
N MET A 69 1.23 -12.34 -12.92
CA MET A 69 0.12 -11.99 -12.02
C MET A 69 -1.23 -12.14 -12.74
N GLY A 70 -1.32 -11.69 -13.99
CA GLY A 70 -2.55 -11.82 -14.81
C GLY A 70 -2.89 -13.24 -15.25
N ARG A 71 -1.93 -14.17 -15.22
CA ARG A 71 -2.14 -15.59 -15.52
C ARG A 71 -2.42 -16.46 -14.29
N SER A 72 -2.23 -15.91 -13.10
CA SER A 72 -2.42 -16.67 -11.86
C SER A 72 -3.88 -16.72 -11.46
N ASP A 73 -4.38 -17.93 -11.19
CA ASP A 73 -5.70 -18.17 -10.57
C ASP A 73 -5.63 -18.24 -9.04
N SER A 74 -4.43 -18.17 -8.44
CA SER A 74 -4.24 -18.21 -6.99
C SER A 74 -4.14 -16.79 -6.43
N PRO A 75 -5.04 -16.38 -5.52
CA PRO A 75 -4.96 -15.09 -4.83
C PRO A 75 -3.64 -14.88 -4.08
N GLN A 76 -3.12 -15.95 -3.46
CA GLN A 76 -1.86 -15.90 -2.71
C GLN A 76 -0.66 -15.66 -3.65
N GLU A 77 -0.69 -16.25 -4.84
CA GLU A 77 0.36 -16.02 -5.84
C GLU A 77 0.23 -14.62 -6.47
N GLN A 78 -0.99 -14.13 -6.71
CA GLN A 78 -1.22 -12.75 -7.15
C GLN A 78 -0.71 -11.73 -6.12
N GLU A 79 -0.95 -11.96 -4.83
CA GLU A 79 -0.41 -11.16 -3.72
C GLU A 79 1.12 -11.13 -3.74
N ARG A 80 1.74 -12.30 -3.87
CA ARG A 80 3.19 -12.46 -3.92
C ARG A 80 3.79 -11.69 -5.10
N LEU A 81 3.17 -11.79 -6.28
CA LEU A 81 3.61 -11.11 -7.50
C LEU A 81 3.38 -9.60 -7.42
N ASN A 82 2.28 -9.15 -6.81
CA ASN A 82 2.05 -7.74 -6.52
C ASN A 82 3.15 -7.16 -5.60
N PHE A 83 3.50 -7.87 -4.53
CA PHE A 83 4.59 -7.48 -3.66
C PHE A 83 5.91 -7.37 -4.43
N GLU A 84 6.20 -8.35 -5.29
CA GLU A 84 7.40 -8.36 -6.12
C GLU A 84 7.45 -7.17 -7.09
N PHE A 85 6.32 -6.82 -7.72
CA PHE A 85 6.18 -5.66 -8.60
C PHE A 85 6.59 -4.36 -7.89
N HIS A 86 6.00 -4.09 -6.72
CA HIS A 86 6.37 -2.92 -5.92
C HIS A 86 7.81 -2.98 -5.41
N ARG A 87 8.31 -4.16 -5.04
CA ARG A 87 9.69 -4.35 -4.54
C ARG A 87 10.73 -3.96 -5.59
N ILE A 88 10.51 -4.30 -6.86
CA ILE A 88 11.40 -3.91 -7.97
C ILE A 88 11.52 -2.38 -8.04
N ILE A 89 10.39 -1.67 -8.05
CA ILE A 89 10.33 -0.20 -8.11
C ILE A 89 10.99 0.42 -6.87
N ASN A 90 10.60 -0.05 -5.68
CA ASN A 90 11.06 0.50 -4.40
C ASN A 90 12.57 0.31 -4.19
N THR A 91 13.14 -0.76 -4.74
CA THR A 91 14.58 -1.02 -4.71
C THR A 91 15.32 -0.12 -5.68
N ALA A 92 14.75 0.10 -6.88
CA ALA A 92 15.34 0.94 -7.91
C ALA A 92 15.39 2.44 -7.53
N CYS A 93 14.51 2.93 -6.63
CA CYS A 93 14.48 4.34 -6.23
C CYS A 93 15.81 4.86 -5.62
N GLY A 94 16.68 3.96 -5.15
CA GLY A 94 18.03 4.27 -4.67
C GLY A 94 18.05 5.12 -3.40
N SER A 95 17.04 5.03 -2.54
CA SER A 95 16.94 5.83 -1.32
C SER A 95 16.63 4.98 -0.10
N ARG A 96 17.64 4.75 0.74
CA ARG A 96 17.48 4.04 2.02
C ARG A 96 16.39 4.64 2.91
N ARG A 97 16.22 5.97 2.89
CA ARG A 97 15.20 6.67 3.69
C ARG A 97 13.79 6.41 3.17
N ILE A 98 13.59 6.46 1.86
CA ILE A 98 12.28 6.15 1.24
C ILE A 98 11.95 4.68 1.47
N SER A 99 12.90 3.76 1.21
CA SER A 99 12.67 2.32 1.44
C SER A 99 12.33 2.02 2.91
N SER A 100 12.97 2.70 3.86
CA SER A 100 12.65 2.54 5.29
C SER A 100 11.24 3.02 5.62
N LEU A 101 10.81 4.15 5.05
CA LEU A 101 9.47 4.69 5.28
C LEU A 101 8.40 3.81 4.61
N LEU A 102 8.62 3.37 3.38
CA LEU A 102 7.73 2.43 2.70
C LEU A 102 7.58 1.12 3.51
N LYS A 103 8.68 0.57 4.03
CA LYS A 103 8.64 -0.62 4.89
C LYS A 103 7.81 -0.41 6.15
N MET A 104 7.86 0.78 6.74
CA MET A 104 7.02 1.14 7.90
C MET A 104 5.54 1.20 7.49
N LEU A 105 5.23 1.87 6.39
CA LEU A 105 3.86 2.04 5.91
C LEU A 105 3.22 0.73 5.44
N THR A 106 3.98 -0.18 4.82
CA THR A 106 3.44 -1.48 4.40
C THR A 106 3.08 -2.40 5.58
N ARG A 107 3.69 -2.22 6.76
CA ARG A 107 3.40 -3.06 7.94
C ARG A 107 2.03 -2.80 8.56
N SER A 108 1.50 -1.59 8.36
CA SER A 108 0.17 -1.20 8.83
C SER A 108 -0.93 -1.54 7.82
N LEU A 109 -0.59 -2.09 6.65
CA LEU A 109 -1.59 -2.59 5.70
C LEU A 109 -2.09 -3.97 6.13
N PRO A 110 -3.40 -4.23 6.01
CA PRO A 110 -3.96 -5.54 6.33
C PRO A 110 -3.38 -6.61 5.38
N MET A 111 -2.90 -7.70 5.97
CA MET A 111 -2.54 -8.92 5.24
C MET A 111 -3.80 -9.54 4.60
N HIS A 112 -3.65 -10.24 3.47
CA HIS A 112 -4.75 -10.96 2.80
C HIS A 112 -5.88 -10.10 2.22
N TYR A 113 -5.60 -8.83 1.94
CA TYR A 113 -6.52 -7.90 1.29
C TYR A 113 -7.23 -8.49 0.05
N PHE A 114 -6.54 -9.38 -0.68
CA PHE A 114 -6.99 -10.08 -1.88
C PHE A 114 -8.13 -11.07 -1.65
N GLU A 115 -8.25 -11.62 -0.44
CA GLU A 115 -9.33 -12.55 -0.09
C GLU A 115 -10.67 -11.83 0.06
N PHE A 116 -10.66 -10.50 0.26
CA PHE A 116 -11.84 -9.71 0.58
C PHE A 116 -12.27 -8.75 -0.53
N VAL A 117 -11.54 -8.66 -1.65
CA VAL A 117 -11.83 -7.75 -2.78
C VAL A 117 -11.70 -8.48 -4.13
N PRO A 118 -12.78 -9.13 -4.61
CA PRO A 118 -12.77 -9.91 -5.85
C PRO A 118 -12.38 -9.12 -7.09
N GLU A 119 -12.70 -7.83 -7.15
CA GLU A 119 -12.46 -6.97 -8.31
C GLU A 119 -11.03 -6.39 -8.34
N TRP A 120 -10.28 -6.52 -7.26
CA TRP A 120 -8.96 -5.90 -7.14
C TRP A 120 -7.93 -6.42 -8.16
N PRO A 121 -7.80 -7.73 -8.43
CA PRO A 121 -6.75 -8.22 -9.32
C PRO A 121 -6.80 -7.59 -10.72
N GLU A 122 -7.99 -7.52 -11.31
CA GLU A 122 -8.18 -6.92 -12.64
C GLU A 122 -7.82 -5.42 -12.64
N GLN A 123 -8.24 -4.68 -11.61
CA GLN A 123 -7.95 -3.25 -11.49
C GLN A 123 -6.46 -2.98 -11.23
N ALA A 124 -5.83 -3.79 -10.39
CA ALA A 124 -4.39 -3.71 -10.13
C ALA A 124 -3.59 -3.95 -11.40
N LEU A 125 -3.98 -4.94 -12.22
CA LEU A 125 -3.34 -5.19 -13.51
C LEU A 125 -3.46 -3.98 -14.44
N HIS A 126 -4.63 -3.33 -14.54
CA HIS A 126 -4.77 -2.13 -15.34
C HIS A 126 -3.85 -1.00 -14.86
N GLN A 127 -3.83 -0.75 -13.56
CA GLN A 127 -3.03 0.32 -12.95
C GLN A 127 -1.52 0.06 -13.03
N HIS A 128 -1.09 -1.20 -12.89
CA HIS A 128 0.29 -1.59 -13.11
C HIS A 128 0.73 -1.35 -14.56
N ALA A 129 -0.16 -1.55 -15.54
CA ALA A 129 0.14 -1.25 -16.94
C ALA A 129 0.43 0.25 -17.14
N ASP A 130 -0.32 1.14 -16.49
CA ASP A 130 -0.07 2.59 -16.52
C ASP A 130 1.29 2.95 -15.92
N ILE A 131 1.66 2.29 -14.82
CA ILE A 131 2.98 2.44 -14.19
C ILE A 131 4.07 1.99 -15.17
N ILE A 132 3.96 0.78 -15.74
CA ILE A 132 4.93 0.24 -16.70
C ILE A 132 5.09 1.17 -17.90
N GLU A 133 3.99 1.71 -18.45
CA GLU A 133 4.03 2.63 -19.58
C GLU A 133 4.78 3.93 -19.21
N ALA A 134 4.60 4.47 -18.01
CA ALA A 134 5.37 5.62 -17.57
C ALA A 134 6.88 5.31 -17.44
N PHE A 135 7.25 4.11 -16.98
CA PHE A 135 8.65 3.66 -16.98
C PHE A 135 9.21 3.53 -18.40
N ARG A 136 8.43 2.94 -19.32
CA ARG A 136 8.80 2.78 -20.74
C ARG A 136 9.05 4.12 -21.42
N ARG A 137 8.20 5.11 -21.15
CA ARG A 137 8.33 6.49 -21.66
C ARG A 137 9.41 7.31 -20.97
N ARG A 138 10.08 6.75 -19.95
CA ARG A 138 11.01 7.47 -19.08
C ARG A 138 10.38 8.77 -18.52
N ASP A 139 9.14 8.69 -18.05
CA ASP A 139 8.36 9.81 -17.50
C ASP A 139 8.23 9.71 -15.97
N PRO A 140 9.10 10.39 -15.18
CA PRO A 140 9.03 10.37 -13.73
C PRO A 140 7.70 10.90 -13.18
N ALA A 141 7.15 11.94 -13.82
CA ALA A 141 5.91 12.56 -13.35
C ALA A 141 4.71 11.66 -13.63
N GLY A 142 4.70 10.98 -14.77
CA GLY A 142 3.74 9.92 -15.09
C GLY A 142 3.81 8.77 -14.10
N ALA A 143 5.01 8.27 -13.79
CA ALA A 143 5.19 7.14 -12.89
C ALA A 143 4.74 7.46 -11.46
N GLN A 144 5.01 8.69 -10.99
CA GLN A 144 4.49 9.16 -9.70
C GLN A 144 2.97 9.17 -9.67
N ARG A 145 2.33 9.83 -10.64
CA ARG A 145 0.85 9.92 -10.69
C ARG A 145 0.19 8.55 -10.78
N ALA A 146 0.70 7.66 -11.61
CA ALA A 146 0.15 6.31 -11.77
C ALA A 146 0.25 5.50 -10.47
N MET A 147 1.40 5.56 -9.77
CA MET A 147 1.59 4.87 -8.49
C MET A 147 0.72 5.46 -7.37
N GLU A 148 0.59 6.79 -7.31
CA GLU A 148 -0.32 7.47 -6.37
C GLU A 148 -1.76 7.01 -6.60
N GLN A 149 -2.24 7.05 -7.84
CA GLN A 149 -3.60 6.63 -8.19
C GLN A 149 -3.88 5.17 -7.84
N HIS A 150 -2.93 4.27 -8.11
CA HIS A 150 -3.01 2.86 -7.76
C HIS A 150 -3.22 2.64 -6.25
N LEU A 151 -2.44 3.31 -5.41
CA LEU A 151 -2.55 3.16 -3.96
C LEU A 151 -3.75 3.92 -3.37
N PHE A 152 -4.11 5.08 -3.92
CA PHE A 152 -5.31 5.80 -3.49
C PHE A 152 -6.59 5.02 -3.84
N ALA A 153 -6.60 4.30 -4.97
CA ALA A 153 -7.70 3.39 -5.31
C ALA A 153 -7.81 2.24 -4.30
N SER A 154 -6.67 1.71 -3.84
CA SER A 154 -6.61 0.64 -2.84
C SER A 154 -7.28 1.04 -1.50
N ALA A 155 -7.24 2.31 -1.11
CA ALA A 155 -7.95 2.81 0.06
C ALA A 155 -9.46 2.52 0.00
N ARG A 156 -10.08 2.74 -1.18
CA ARG A 156 -11.52 2.57 -1.34
C ARG A 156 -11.94 1.12 -1.18
N HIS A 157 -11.16 0.17 -1.70
CA HIS A 157 -11.53 -1.23 -1.51
C HIS A 157 -11.18 -1.76 -0.12
N ALA A 158 -10.16 -1.21 0.55
CA ALA A 158 -9.88 -1.51 1.96
C ALA A 158 -11.08 -1.15 2.83
N VAL A 159 -11.61 0.07 2.68
CA VAL A 159 -12.79 0.53 3.41
C VAL A 159 -14.00 -0.32 3.07
N ALA A 160 -14.28 -0.56 1.79
CA ALA A 160 -15.43 -1.37 1.38
C ALA A 160 -15.35 -2.83 1.90
N ALA A 161 -14.16 -3.42 1.95
CA ALA A 161 -13.96 -4.76 2.52
C ALA A 161 -14.27 -4.78 4.02
N LEU A 162 -13.79 -3.79 4.78
CA LEU A 162 -14.04 -3.69 6.22
C LEU A 162 -15.52 -3.40 6.53
N GLU A 163 -16.21 -2.66 5.67
CA GLU A 163 -17.66 -2.46 5.76
C GLU A 163 -18.43 -3.76 5.58
N ARG A 164 -18.05 -4.60 4.60
CA ARG A 164 -18.65 -5.94 4.42
C ARG A 164 -18.44 -6.87 5.62
N LEU A 165 -17.42 -6.60 6.43
CA LEU A 165 -17.09 -7.33 7.65
C LEU A 165 -17.73 -6.72 8.91
N ASN A 166 -18.59 -5.71 8.77
CA ASN A 166 -19.21 -4.93 9.87
C ASN A 166 -18.20 -4.34 10.86
N PHE A 167 -16.95 -4.11 10.42
CA PHE A 167 -15.85 -3.66 11.29
C PHE A 167 -16.16 -2.31 11.98
N PHE A 168 -16.96 -1.46 11.33
CA PHE A 168 -17.29 -0.12 11.83
C PHE A 168 -18.60 -0.04 12.64
N GLU A 169 -19.41 -1.10 12.68
CA GLU A 169 -20.78 -1.04 13.25
C GLU A 169 -20.84 -1.21 14.77
N ASP A 170 -19.84 -1.83 15.40
CA ASP A 170 -19.79 -2.05 16.86
C ASP A 170 -19.35 -0.81 17.66
N ALA A 171 -19.51 0.41 17.13
CA ALA A 171 -19.06 1.65 17.78
C ALA A 171 -20.10 2.13 18.80
N PRO A 172 -19.79 2.17 20.12
CA PRO A 172 -20.60 2.95 21.04
C PRO A 172 -20.57 4.43 20.60
N PRO A 173 -21.66 5.18 20.82
CA PRO A 173 -21.76 6.56 20.36
C PRO A 173 -20.58 7.40 20.89
N PRO A 174 -20.11 8.41 20.12
CA PRO A 174 -19.09 9.33 20.61
C PRO A 174 -19.58 9.92 21.93
N ASN A 175 -18.73 9.85 22.96
CA ASN A 175 -19.04 10.42 24.26
C ASN A 175 -19.32 11.93 24.08
N PRO A 176 -20.41 12.45 24.66
CA PRO A 176 -20.78 13.87 24.56
C PRO A 176 -19.75 14.80 25.20
#